data_AF-U1R211-F1
#
_entry.id   AF-U1R211-F1
#
_cell.length_a   1.000
_cell.length_b   1.000
_cell.length_c   1.000
_cell.angle_alpha   90.00
_cell.angle_beta   90.00
_cell.angle_gamma   90.00
#
_symmetry.space_group_name_H-M   'P 1'
#
loop_
_entity.id
_entity.type
_entity.pdbx_description
1 polymer ?
#
loop_
_entity_poly.entity_id
_entity_poly.type
_entity_poly.pdbx_seq_one_letter_code
_entity_poly.pdbx_strand_id
1 'polypeptide(L)'
;MPAGRGWTRTGRRCWSAHRSNREELWDRYVDGEPEPVESQLRDRAALRTHVLAVVAAGFADSQASILDLLGETFYAHQTPDPDLGGVVGDVIAELIEAELLAPADEAGVELTATELGTQVSRQYVTPETGRRIVDGLGRIDRMADDRVTPLTVLAVVCDTPDMDDTYLGNGERASLYQFARRHDAELPVEMDQIDAFESWLESVKTARILTAWTEEATVAELVSEYRIGPGDLESRVDRAEWLLGAADALAGVVGIDVPEIDRVRGAL
;
A
#
# COMPACT_ATOMS: atom_id res chain seq x y z
N MET A 1 -27.49 -6.63 18.02
CA MET A 1 -28.31 -7.66 17.33
C MET A 1 -28.16 -8.99 18.04
N PRO A 2 -29.25 -9.76 18.25
CA PRO A 2 -29.14 -11.07 18.90
C PRO A 2 -28.32 -12.02 18.02
N ALA A 3 -27.40 -12.76 18.64
CA ALA A 3 -26.60 -13.80 18.00
C ALA A 3 -27.43 -15.08 17.73
N GLY A 4 -28.68 -14.92 17.32
CA GLY A 4 -29.61 -16.02 17.07
C GLY A 4 -29.69 -16.29 15.57
N ARG A 5 -29.49 -17.55 15.17
CA ARG A 5 -29.98 -18.01 13.87
C ARG A 5 -31.50 -18.18 13.98
N GLY A 6 -32.24 -18.10 12.86
CA GLY A 6 -33.71 -18.08 12.83
C GLY A 6 -34.45 -19.26 13.51
N TRP A 7 -33.73 -20.27 14.00
CA TRP A 7 -34.26 -21.46 14.68
C TRP A 7 -33.97 -21.50 16.18
N THR A 8 -33.26 -20.52 16.75
CA THR A 8 -32.93 -20.45 18.19
C THR A 8 -33.72 -19.36 18.90
N ARG A 9 -34.38 -19.72 20.01
CA ARG A 9 -35.09 -18.77 20.89
C ARG A 9 -34.16 -17.79 21.60
N THR A 10 -32.89 -18.17 21.82
CA THR A 10 -31.86 -17.33 22.45
C THR A 10 -30.49 -17.66 21.86
N GLY A 11 -29.70 -16.62 21.57
CA GLY A 11 -28.28 -16.75 21.21
C GLY A 11 -27.40 -16.53 22.44
N ARG A 12 -26.37 -17.37 22.62
CA ARG A 12 -25.34 -17.16 23.65
C ARG A 12 -24.02 -16.84 22.96
N ARG A 13 -23.29 -15.84 23.46
CA ARG A 13 -21.89 -15.59 23.15
C ARG A 13 -21.08 -15.76 24.43
N CYS A 14 -19.94 -16.43 24.34
CA CYS A 14 -19.08 -16.71 25.48
C CYS A 14 -17.74 -16.03 25.24
N TRP A 15 -17.22 -15.36 26.27
CA TRP A 15 -15.87 -14.81 26.29
C TRP A 15 -14.97 -15.74 27.10
N SER A 16 -13.77 -16.04 26.59
CA SER A 16 -12.74 -16.76 27.33
C SER A 16 -11.79 -15.77 28.00
N ALA A 17 -11.75 -15.77 29.32
CA ALA A 17 -10.88 -14.92 30.13
C ALA A 17 -10.04 -15.77 31.07
N HIS A 18 -8.81 -15.34 31.35
CA HIS A 18 -8.05 -15.90 32.45
C HIS A 18 -8.75 -15.51 33.77
N ARG A 19 -8.62 -16.32 34.82
CA ARG A 19 -9.38 -16.08 36.05
C ARG A 19 -9.06 -14.72 36.70
N SER A 20 -7.82 -14.27 36.53
CA SER A 20 -7.30 -13.03 37.12
C SER A 20 -7.80 -11.74 36.46
N ASN A 21 -8.35 -11.78 35.24
CA ASN A 21 -8.82 -10.59 34.52
C ASN A 21 -10.31 -10.68 34.12
N ARG A 22 -11.06 -11.64 34.69
CA ARG A 22 -12.45 -11.87 34.33
C ARG A 22 -13.34 -10.65 34.60
N GLU A 23 -13.26 -10.08 35.79
CA GLU A 23 -14.12 -8.96 36.20
C GLU A 23 -13.83 -7.72 35.35
N GLU A 24 -12.55 -7.38 35.16
CA GLU A 24 -12.13 -6.29 34.27
C GLU A 24 -12.64 -6.47 32.82
N LEU A 25 -12.50 -7.67 32.25
CA LEU A 25 -12.98 -7.95 30.90
C LEU A 25 -14.52 -7.92 30.81
N TRP A 26 -15.22 -8.31 31.89
CA TRP A 26 -16.68 -8.23 31.95
C TRP A 26 -17.12 -6.77 31.95
N ASP A 27 -16.54 -5.96 32.83
CA ASP A 27 -16.84 -4.54 32.96
C ASP A 27 -16.53 -3.79 31.66
N ARG A 28 -15.44 -4.15 30.96
CA ARG A 28 -15.06 -3.50 29.71
C ARG A 28 -15.91 -3.92 28.50
N TYR A 29 -16.15 -5.21 28.30
CA TYR A 29 -16.70 -5.73 27.05
C TYR A 29 -18.18 -6.13 27.12
N VAL A 30 -18.72 -6.35 28.32
CA VAL A 30 -20.14 -6.71 28.51
C VAL A 30 -20.94 -5.51 29.01
N ASP A 31 -20.44 -4.86 30.06
CA ASP A 31 -21.14 -3.73 30.69
C ASP A 31 -20.65 -2.37 30.18
N GLY A 32 -19.49 -2.32 29.55
CA GLY A 32 -18.88 -1.12 28.99
C GLY A 32 -19.60 -0.59 27.76
N GLU A 33 -19.55 0.72 27.57
CA GLU A 33 -20.02 1.36 26.34
C GLU A 33 -18.99 1.15 25.22
N PRO A 34 -19.43 0.97 23.96
CA PRO A 34 -18.51 0.94 22.82
C PRO A 34 -17.66 2.20 22.76
N GLU A 35 -16.39 2.06 22.36
CA GLU A 35 -15.54 3.22 22.10
C GLU A 35 -16.18 4.15 21.05
N PRO A 36 -16.10 5.49 21.23
CA PRO A 36 -16.64 6.43 20.26
C PRO A 36 -15.93 6.30 18.90
N VAL A 37 -16.65 6.58 17.82
CA VAL A 37 -16.08 6.54 16.46
C VAL A 37 -15.30 7.83 16.21
N GLU A 38 -13.97 7.72 16.16
CA GLU A 38 -13.07 8.83 15.85
C GLU A 38 -12.68 8.85 14.37
N SER A 39 -12.48 10.05 13.82
CA SER A 39 -12.00 10.19 12.43
C SER A 39 -10.52 9.87 12.30
N GLN A 40 -10.16 9.06 11.29
CA GLN A 40 -8.78 8.71 10.94
C GLN A 40 -8.16 9.65 9.89
N LEU A 41 -8.86 10.73 9.51
CA LEU A 41 -8.40 11.67 8.47
C LEU A 41 -7.14 12.45 8.87
N ARG A 42 -6.68 12.37 10.13
CA ARG A 42 -5.41 12.96 10.57
C ARG A 42 -4.19 12.16 10.15
N ASP A 43 -4.39 10.93 9.69
CA ASP A 43 -3.28 10.14 9.20
C ASP A 43 -2.66 10.81 7.96
N ARG A 44 -1.35 11.07 8.01
CA ARG A 44 -0.65 11.83 6.96
C ARG A 44 -0.66 11.08 5.63
N ALA A 45 -0.65 9.74 5.64
CA ALA A 45 -0.76 8.96 4.40
C ALA A 45 -2.16 9.07 3.80
N ALA A 46 -3.21 9.00 4.62
CA ALA A 46 -4.58 9.26 4.17
C ALA A 46 -4.74 10.67 3.59
N LEU A 47 -4.18 11.69 4.25
CA LEU A 47 -4.23 13.07 3.74
C LEU A 47 -3.55 13.23 2.39
N ARG A 48 -2.37 12.64 2.16
CA ARG A 48 -1.71 12.70 0.83
C ARG A 48 -2.60 12.15 -0.27
N THR A 49 -3.20 10.98 -0.04
CA THR A 49 -4.11 10.35 -1.00
C THR A 49 -5.33 11.21 -1.27
N HIS A 50 -5.96 11.76 -0.21
CA HIS A 50 -7.13 12.61 -0.36
C HIS A 50 -6.83 13.94 -1.05
N VAL A 51 -5.75 14.63 -0.65
CA VAL A 51 -5.32 15.90 -1.26
C VAL A 51 -5.01 15.70 -2.75
N LEU A 52 -4.24 14.67 -3.11
CA LEU A 52 -3.96 14.38 -4.51
C LEU A 52 -5.26 14.10 -5.29
N ALA A 53 -6.16 13.29 -4.73
CA ALA A 53 -7.40 12.93 -5.39
C ALA A 53 -8.34 14.12 -5.62
N VAL A 54 -8.50 15.03 -4.65
CA VAL A 54 -9.37 16.21 -4.83
C VAL A 54 -8.81 17.19 -5.84
N VAL A 55 -7.48 17.36 -5.90
CA VAL A 55 -6.83 18.22 -6.89
C VAL A 55 -6.87 17.58 -8.28
N ALA A 56 -6.56 16.29 -8.40
CA ALA A 56 -6.61 15.57 -9.67
C ALA A 56 -8.04 15.49 -10.26
N ALA A 57 -9.06 15.43 -9.40
CA ALA A 57 -10.46 15.49 -9.82
C ALA A 57 -10.95 16.91 -10.14
N GLY A 58 -10.16 17.95 -9.85
CA GLY A 58 -10.53 19.35 -10.05
C GLY A 58 -11.59 19.86 -9.07
N PHE A 59 -11.73 19.24 -7.89
CA PHE A 59 -12.65 19.69 -6.85
C PHE A 59 -12.05 20.81 -5.99
N ALA A 60 -10.73 20.88 -5.91
CA ALA A 60 -9.99 21.91 -5.20
C ALA A 60 -8.69 22.22 -5.95
N ASP A 61 -8.27 23.47 -5.92
CA ASP A 61 -7.11 23.99 -6.67
C ASP A 61 -6.17 24.81 -5.78
N SER A 62 -6.37 24.81 -4.46
CA SER A 62 -5.63 25.67 -3.54
C SER A 62 -5.72 25.13 -2.12
N GLN A 63 -4.75 25.46 -1.27
CA GLN A 63 -4.78 25.03 0.14
C GLN A 63 -6.08 25.47 0.84
N ALA A 64 -6.58 26.66 0.53
CA ALA A 64 -7.84 27.18 1.07
C ALA A 64 -9.05 26.32 0.64
N SER A 65 -9.21 26.04 -0.66
CA SER A 65 -10.32 25.22 -1.15
C SER A 65 -10.24 23.76 -0.67
N ILE A 66 -9.03 23.21 -0.51
CA ILE A 66 -8.82 21.90 0.12
C ILE A 66 -9.31 21.93 1.57
N LEU A 67 -8.94 22.94 2.35
CA LEU A 67 -9.39 23.08 3.74
C LEU A 67 -10.90 23.27 3.85
N ASP A 68 -11.52 24.03 2.96
CA ASP A 68 -12.98 24.20 2.91
C ASP A 68 -13.67 22.85 2.68
N LEU A 69 -13.15 22.03 1.76
CA LEU A 69 -13.69 20.70 1.47
C LEU A 69 -13.49 19.73 2.66
N LEU A 70 -12.32 19.77 3.29
CA LEU A 70 -12.05 19.00 4.51
C LEU A 70 -12.91 19.48 5.69
N GLY A 71 -13.30 20.75 5.72
CA GLY A 71 -14.21 21.35 6.71
C GLY A 71 -15.62 20.73 6.72
N GLU A 72 -16.05 20.16 5.59
CA GLU A 72 -17.34 19.46 5.48
C GLU A 72 -17.26 17.98 5.92
N THR A 73 -16.08 17.49 6.30
CA THR A 73 -15.89 16.08 6.68
C THR A 73 -16.27 15.80 8.14
N PHE A 74 -16.47 14.52 8.46
CA PHE A 74 -16.72 14.06 9.83
C PHE A 74 -15.59 14.43 10.80
N TYR A 75 -14.36 14.58 10.29
CA TYR A 75 -13.22 15.05 11.06
C TYR A 75 -13.45 16.46 11.61
N ALA A 76 -13.78 17.40 10.73
CA ALA A 76 -14.00 18.80 11.09
C ALA A 76 -15.20 18.97 12.04
N HIS A 77 -16.21 18.10 11.94
CA HIS A 77 -17.36 18.10 12.85
C HIS A 77 -17.03 17.60 14.27
N GLN A 78 -16.01 16.75 14.43
CA GLN A 78 -15.58 16.22 15.73
C GLN A 78 -14.48 17.03 16.40
N THR A 79 -13.65 17.73 15.62
CA THR A 79 -12.48 18.43 16.15
C THR A 79 -12.34 19.79 15.47
N PRO A 80 -12.62 20.90 16.17
CA PRO A 80 -12.14 22.21 15.77
C PRO A 80 -10.62 22.25 16.00
N ASP A 81 -9.86 21.67 15.07
CA ASP A 81 -8.40 21.56 15.13
C ASP A 81 -7.76 22.87 14.62
N PRO A 82 -7.02 23.61 15.45
CA PRO A 82 -6.38 24.86 15.03
C PRO A 82 -5.19 24.67 14.07
N ASP A 83 -4.68 23.45 13.84
CA ASP A 83 -3.44 23.21 13.06
C ASP A 83 -3.62 22.39 11.76
N LEU A 84 -4.85 22.07 11.36
CA LEU A 84 -5.10 21.34 10.09
C LEU A 84 -4.49 22.05 8.88
N GLY A 85 -4.50 23.39 8.87
CA GLY A 85 -3.91 24.19 7.82
C GLY A 85 -2.42 23.91 7.62
N GLY A 86 -1.64 23.81 8.71
CA GLY A 86 -0.22 23.50 8.65
C GLY A 86 0.03 22.11 8.07
N VAL A 87 -0.70 21.10 8.55
CA VAL A 87 -0.58 19.72 8.08
C VAL A 87 -0.93 19.58 6.60
N VAL A 88 -1.99 20.24 6.13
CA VAL A 88 -2.36 20.24 4.70
C VAL A 88 -1.28 20.94 3.86
N GLY A 89 -0.73 22.06 4.35
CA GLY A 89 0.37 22.76 3.68
C GLY A 89 1.61 21.87 3.51
N ASP A 90 2.00 21.16 4.57
CA ASP A 90 3.09 20.17 4.53
C ASP A 90 2.82 19.05 3.51
N VAL A 91 1.60 18.50 3.49
CA VAL A 91 1.21 17.45 2.54
C VAL A 91 1.25 17.95 1.10
N ILE A 92 0.81 19.17 0.83
CA ILE A 92 0.91 19.80 -0.50
C ILE A 92 2.39 19.91 -0.90
N ALA A 93 3.25 20.39 0.00
CA ALA A 93 4.68 20.51 -0.26
C ALA A 93 5.32 19.14 -0.59
N GLU A 94 4.99 18.09 0.16
CA GLU A 94 5.45 16.73 -0.11
C GLU A 94 4.97 16.21 -1.48
N LEU A 95 3.71 16.48 -1.86
CA LEU A 95 3.17 16.05 -3.15
C LEU A 95 3.80 16.83 -4.32
N ILE A 96 4.17 18.10 -4.12
CA ILE A 96 4.93 18.88 -5.10
C ILE A 96 6.36 18.33 -5.23
N GLU A 97 7.03 18.06 -4.11
CA GLU A 97 8.36 17.44 -4.10
C GLU A 97 8.38 16.07 -4.79
N ALA A 98 7.31 15.29 -4.62
CA ALA A 98 7.13 14.01 -5.30
C ALA A 98 6.73 14.10 -6.79
N GLU A 99 6.62 15.32 -7.34
CA GLU A 99 6.20 15.63 -8.71
C GLU A 99 4.77 15.15 -9.04
N LEU A 100 3.90 15.04 -8.02
CA LEU A 100 2.50 14.63 -8.18
C LEU A 100 1.56 15.83 -8.26
N LEU A 101 1.93 16.95 -7.63
CA LEU A 101 1.29 18.25 -7.78
C LEU A 101 2.28 19.28 -8.31
N ALA A 102 1.77 20.36 -8.88
CA ALA A 102 2.56 21.50 -9.30
C ALA A 102 1.78 22.82 -9.09
N PRO A 103 2.49 23.95 -8.87
CA PRO A 103 1.92 25.28 -9.02
C PRO A 103 1.27 25.46 -10.40
N ALA A 104 0.03 25.95 -10.44
CA ALA A 104 -0.67 26.30 -11.68
C ALA A 104 -0.48 27.78 -12.05
N ASP A 105 -0.01 28.61 -11.12
CA ASP A 105 0.25 30.03 -11.31
C ASP A 105 1.66 30.45 -10.85
N GLU A 106 2.11 31.63 -11.28
CA GLU A 106 3.43 32.17 -10.89
C GLU A 106 3.53 32.48 -9.38
N ALA A 107 2.40 32.71 -8.73
CA ALA A 107 2.35 32.99 -7.29
C ALA A 107 2.43 31.72 -6.43
N GLY A 108 2.23 30.53 -7.01
CA GLY A 108 2.23 29.26 -6.30
C GLY A 108 1.03 29.04 -5.38
N VAL A 109 -0.08 29.73 -5.66
CA VAL A 109 -1.32 29.66 -4.87
C VAL A 109 -2.27 28.62 -5.47
N GLU A 110 -2.36 28.59 -6.79
CA GLU A 110 -3.15 27.59 -7.50
C GLU A 110 -2.33 26.31 -7.69
N LEU A 111 -2.99 25.17 -7.58
CA LEU A 111 -2.44 23.83 -7.63
C LEU A 111 -3.09 23.05 -8.76
N THR A 112 -2.28 22.25 -9.45
CA THR A 112 -2.76 21.28 -10.43
C THR A 112 -2.05 19.95 -10.22
N ALA A 113 -2.74 18.85 -10.53
CA ALA A 113 -2.09 17.55 -10.56
C ALA A 113 -1.23 17.44 -11.83
N THR A 114 -0.02 16.94 -11.69
CA THR A 114 0.83 16.62 -12.85
C THR A 114 0.21 15.46 -13.65
N GLU A 115 0.75 15.18 -14.83
CA GLU A 115 0.34 13.97 -15.58
C GLU A 115 0.57 12.70 -14.74
N LEU A 116 1.71 12.64 -14.04
CA LEU A 116 2.02 11.58 -13.11
C LEU A 116 1.04 11.52 -11.93
N GLY A 117 0.79 12.64 -11.24
CA GLY A 117 -0.15 12.70 -10.13
C GLY A 117 -1.57 12.32 -10.52
N THR A 118 -2.00 12.73 -11.71
CA THR A 118 -3.29 12.34 -12.30
C THR A 118 -3.34 10.83 -12.53
N GLN A 119 -2.28 10.24 -13.07
CA GLN A 119 -2.22 8.80 -13.29
C GLN A 119 -2.22 8.02 -11.97
N VAL A 120 -1.41 8.44 -10.99
CA VAL A 120 -1.37 7.85 -9.64
C VAL A 120 -2.78 7.84 -9.02
N SER A 121 -3.47 8.99 -9.04
CA SER A 121 -4.85 9.10 -8.54
C SER A 121 -5.81 8.19 -9.30
N ARG A 122 -5.69 8.10 -10.63
CA ARG A 122 -6.55 7.29 -11.48
C ARG A 122 -6.37 5.78 -11.27
N GLN A 123 -5.15 5.34 -10.95
CA GLN A 123 -4.86 3.95 -10.61
C GLN A 123 -5.31 3.57 -9.20
N TYR A 124 -5.79 4.54 -8.40
CA TYR A 124 -6.18 4.37 -7.01
C TYR A 124 -5.05 3.87 -6.08
N VAL A 125 -3.80 4.04 -6.49
CA VAL A 125 -2.64 3.74 -5.64
C VAL A 125 -2.32 4.95 -4.77
N THR A 126 -1.72 4.70 -3.61
CA THR A 126 -1.23 5.80 -2.75
C THR A 126 -0.14 6.61 -3.47
N PRO A 127 0.01 7.90 -3.15
CA PRO A 127 1.11 8.74 -3.67
C PRO A 127 2.49 8.10 -3.47
N GLU A 128 2.70 7.45 -2.33
CA GLU A 128 3.95 6.77 -2.02
C GLU A 128 4.19 5.54 -2.90
N THR A 129 3.18 4.68 -3.09
CA THR A 129 3.25 3.56 -4.03
C THR A 129 3.56 4.05 -5.44
N GLY A 130 2.86 5.08 -5.93
CA GLY A 130 3.11 5.66 -7.25
C GLY A 130 4.56 6.10 -7.43
N ARG A 131 5.12 6.78 -6.42
CA ARG A 131 6.51 7.24 -6.43
C ARG A 131 7.51 6.06 -6.40
N ARG A 132 7.31 5.09 -5.50
CA ARG A 132 8.17 3.89 -5.41
C ARG A 132 8.16 3.08 -6.70
N ILE A 133 7.01 2.95 -7.35
CA ILE A 133 6.89 2.27 -8.64
C ILE A 133 7.71 3.01 -9.70
N VAL A 134 7.56 4.32 -9.85
CA VAL A 134 8.33 5.07 -10.87
C VAL A 134 9.84 5.01 -10.58
N ASP A 135 10.24 5.07 -9.31
CA ASP A 135 11.65 4.93 -8.94
C ASP A 135 12.19 3.52 -9.28
N GLY A 136 11.36 2.49 -9.05
CA GLY A 136 11.61 1.11 -9.47
C GLY A 136 11.73 0.95 -10.99
N LEU A 137 10.81 1.54 -11.76
CA LEU A 137 10.86 1.55 -13.22
C LEU A 137 12.13 2.23 -13.73
N GLY A 138 12.51 3.37 -13.15
CA GLY A 138 13.76 4.06 -13.49
C GLY A 138 15.02 3.27 -13.11
N ARG A 139 14.95 2.36 -12.14
CA ARG A 139 16.03 1.41 -11.84
C ARG A 139 16.08 0.31 -12.90
N ILE A 140 14.92 -0.26 -13.25
CA ILE A 140 14.78 -1.28 -14.30
C ILE A 140 15.33 -0.78 -15.64
N ASP A 141 15.00 0.46 -16.04
CA ASP A 141 15.48 1.10 -17.28
C ASP A 141 17.02 1.18 -17.40
N ARG A 142 17.73 1.12 -16.26
CA ARG A 142 19.21 1.13 -16.21
C ARG A 142 19.82 -0.26 -16.10
N MET A 143 19.00 -1.30 -15.91
CA MET A 143 19.46 -2.68 -15.88
C MET A 143 19.77 -3.18 -17.30
N ALA A 144 20.58 -4.22 -17.40
CA ALA A 144 20.74 -4.92 -18.67
C ALA A 144 19.49 -5.76 -18.94
N ASP A 145 18.98 -5.75 -20.17
CA ASP A 145 17.75 -6.46 -20.57
C ASP A 145 17.74 -7.94 -20.15
N ASP A 146 18.89 -8.61 -20.16
CA ASP A 146 19.02 -10.02 -19.78
C ASP A 146 18.87 -10.29 -18.27
N ARG A 147 18.79 -9.22 -17.46
CA ARG A 147 18.59 -9.26 -16.00
C ARG A 147 17.19 -8.86 -15.57
N VAL A 148 16.38 -8.33 -16.48
CA VAL A 148 14.99 -7.97 -16.17
C VAL A 148 14.16 -9.24 -16.27
N THR A 149 13.66 -9.72 -15.13
CA THR A 149 12.91 -10.97 -15.03
C THR A 149 11.57 -10.74 -14.33
N PRO A 150 10.68 -11.76 -14.28
CA PRO A 150 9.48 -11.68 -13.45
C PRO A 150 9.75 -11.25 -12.00
N LEU A 151 10.86 -11.73 -11.42
CA LEU A 151 11.27 -11.36 -10.07
C LEU A 151 11.56 -9.87 -9.96
N THR A 152 12.18 -9.27 -10.98
CA THR A 152 12.52 -7.83 -11.01
C THR A 152 11.28 -6.95 -10.90
N VAL A 153 10.28 -7.18 -11.76
CA VAL A 153 9.06 -6.37 -11.78
C VAL A 153 8.18 -6.63 -10.54
N LEU A 154 8.13 -7.89 -10.07
CA LEU A 154 7.43 -8.24 -8.84
C LEU A 154 8.09 -7.62 -7.61
N ALA A 155 9.43 -7.55 -7.56
CA ALA A 155 10.15 -6.91 -6.47
C ALA A 155 9.82 -5.41 -6.36
N VAL A 156 9.59 -4.72 -7.48
CA VAL A 156 9.14 -3.31 -7.46
C VAL A 156 7.76 -3.18 -6.81
N VAL A 157 6.77 -3.92 -7.29
CA VAL A 157 5.39 -3.75 -6.79
C VAL A 157 5.20 -4.32 -5.38
N CYS A 158 5.95 -5.36 -5.01
CA CYS A 158 5.86 -5.97 -3.68
C CYS A 158 6.52 -5.13 -2.57
N ASP A 159 7.37 -4.17 -2.94
CA ASP A 159 8.02 -3.22 -2.01
C ASP A 159 7.22 -1.92 -1.85
N THR A 160 5.95 -1.90 -2.29
CA THR A 160 5.07 -0.74 -2.19
C THR A 160 4.12 -0.83 -0.98
N PRO A 161 3.72 0.30 -0.36
CA PRO A 161 2.77 0.30 0.76
C PRO A 161 1.39 -0.30 0.46
N ASP A 162 1.00 -0.33 -0.82
CA ASP A 162 -0.29 -0.92 -1.25
C ASP A 162 -0.21 -2.45 -1.43
N MET A 163 0.98 -3.04 -1.32
CA MET A 163 1.13 -4.49 -1.15
C MET A 163 0.89 -4.89 0.31
N ASP A 164 0.28 -6.05 0.53
CA ASP A 164 0.16 -6.61 1.88
C ASP A 164 1.52 -7.05 2.42
N ASP A 165 1.79 -6.66 3.67
CA ASP A 165 2.91 -7.18 4.43
C ASP A 165 2.87 -8.72 4.47
N THR A 166 4.05 -9.33 4.36
CA THR A 166 4.22 -10.74 4.69
C THR A 166 4.99 -10.86 5.98
N TYR A 167 4.70 -11.90 6.75
CA TYR A 167 5.50 -12.24 7.89
C TYR A 167 6.77 -13.00 7.45
N LEU A 168 7.94 -12.58 7.93
CA LEU A 168 9.19 -13.32 7.82
C LEU A 168 9.60 -13.93 9.17
N GLY A 169 9.42 -15.24 9.30
CA GLY A 169 9.82 -15.99 10.47
C GLY A 169 11.34 -16.16 10.60
N ASN A 170 11.84 -16.24 11.84
CA ASN A 170 13.28 -16.46 12.12
C ASN A 170 13.88 -17.66 11.38
N GLY A 171 13.10 -18.72 11.15
CA GLY A 171 13.57 -19.96 10.52
C GLY A 171 13.72 -19.88 8.99
N GLU A 172 13.11 -18.90 8.34
CA GLU A 172 13.17 -18.72 6.88
C GLU A 172 14.11 -17.57 6.46
N ARG A 173 14.45 -16.65 7.38
CA ARG A 173 15.36 -15.52 7.12
C ARG A 173 16.63 -15.89 6.37
N ALA A 174 17.36 -16.89 6.86
CA ALA A 174 18.64 -17.28 6.26
C ALA A 174 18.46 -17.80 4.82
N SER A 175 17.36 -18.49 4.55
CA SER A 175 17.02 -18.99 3.21
C SER A 175 16.65 -17.83 2.28
N LEU A 176 15.82 -16.90 2.74
CA LEU A 176 15.46 -15.71 1.96
C LEU A 176 16.66 -14.80 1.70
N TYR A 177 17.53 -14.59 2.68
CA TYR A 177 18.78 -13.84 2.48
C TYR A 177 19.66 -14.49 1.41
N GLN A 178 19.83 -15.81 1.44
CA GLN A 178 20.61 -16.54 0.43
C GLN A 178 19.96 -16.48 -0.96
N PHE A 179 18.62 -16.50 -1.01
CA PHE A 179 17.87 -16.29 -2.23
C PHE A 179 18.14 -14.89 -2.79
N ALA A 180 17.91 -13.84 -1.99
CA ALA A 180 18.14 -12.46 -2.40
C ALA A 180 19.57 -12.23 -2.90
N ARG A 181 20.58 -12.74 -2.18
CA ARG A 181 21.98 -12.66 -2.59
C ARG A 181 22.29 -13.41 -3.89
N ARG A 182 21.58 -14.51 -4.19
CA ARG A 182 21.76 -15.25 -5.46
C ARG A 182 21.15 -14.48 -6.62
N HIS A 183 20.04 -13.80 -6.38
CA HIS A 183 19.27 -13.04 -7.37
C HIS A 183 19.55 -11.54 -7.33
N ASP A 184 20.63 -11.12 -6.68
CA ASP A 184 21.00 -9.72 -6.46
C ASP A 184 21.05 -8.92 -7.76
N ALA A 185 21.56 -9.53 -8.83
CA ALA A 185 21.62 -8.92 -10.16
C ALA A 185 20.25 -8.73 -10.84
N GLU A 186 19.20 -9.43 -10.40
CA GLU A 186 17.82 -9.31 -10.90
C GLU A 186 16.98 -8.36 -10.03
N LEU A 187 17.44 -7.99 -8.84
CA LEU A 187 16.70 -7.12 -7.94
C LEU A 187 16.96 -5.65 -8.32
N PRO A 188 15.92 -4.78 -8.34
CA PRO A 188 16.05 -3.39 -8.76
C PRO A 188 16.87 -2.54 -7.77
N VAL A 189 17.14 -3.05 -6.57
CA VAL A 189 17.91 -2.36 -5.52
C VAL A 189 18.97 -3.30 -4.96
N GLU A 190 20.20 -2.80 -4.92
CA GLU A 190 21.34 -3.50 -4.35
C GLU A 190 21.16 -3.66 -2.83
N MET A 191 21.56 -4.82 -2.29
CA MET A 191 21.35 -5.16 -0.88
C MET A 191 22.01 -4.18 0.11
N ASP A 192 23.11 -3.53 -0.28
CA ASP A 192 23.86 -2.61 0.58
C ASP A 192 23.25 -1.19 0.66
N GLN A 193 22.26 -0.90 -0.18
CA GLN A 193 21.52 0.36 -0.21
C GLN A 193 20.19 0.30 0.56
N ILE A 194 19.88 -0.84 1.18
CA ILE A 194 18.62 -1.06 1.87
C ILE A 194 18.71 -0.63 3.34
N ASP A 195 17.98 0.42 3.70
CA ASP A 195 17.86 0.88 5.09
C ASP A 195 17.01 -0.06 5.96
N ALA A 196 15.81 -0.43 5.47
CA ALA A 196 14.83 -1.26 6.17
C ALA A 196 14.95 -2.74 5.76
N PHE A 197 16.10 -3.36 6.01
CA PHE A 197 16.47 -4.66 5.44
C PHE A 197 15.48 -5.81 5.70
N GLU A 198 14.87 -5.86 6.89
CA GLU A 198 13.88 -6.90 7.22
C GLU A 198 12.59 -6.75 6.42
N SER A 199 12.05 -5.53 6.30
CA SER A 199 10.86 -5.23 5.51
C SER A 199 11.12 -5.48 4.02
N TRP A 200 12.30 -5.10 3.53
CA TRP A 200 12.70 -5.43 2.16
C TRP A 200 12.78 -6.95 1.93
N LEU A 201 13.32 -7.74 2.88
CA LEU A 201 13.31 -9.21 2.75
C LEU A 201 11.89 -9.80 2.77
N GLU A 202 10.95 -9.18 3.48
CA GLU A 202 9.53 -9.53 3.42
C GLU A 202 8.97 -9.28 2.02
N SER A 203 9.24 -8.12 1.41
CA SER A 203 8.85 -7.83 0.03
C SER A 203 9.50 -8.79 -0.98
N VAL A 204 10.77 -9.15 -0.80
CA VAL A 204 11.45 -10.18 -1.62
C VAL A 204 10.80 -11.56 -1.46
N LYS A 205 10.37 -11.92 -0.24
CA LYS A 205 9.61 -13.17 -0.01
C LYS A 205 8.31 -13.15 -0.81
N THR A 206 7.55 -12.05 -0.78
CA THR A 206 6.31 -11.89 -1.56
C THR A 206 6.58 -12.00 -3.05
N ALA A 207 7.60 -11.30 -3.57
CA ALA A 207 7.99 -11.36 -4.97
C ALA A 207 8.39 -12.77 -5.41
N ARG A 208 9.12 -13.51 -4.56
CA ARG A 208 9.49 -14.91 -4.80
C ARG A 208 8.27 -15.83 -4.85
N ILE A 209 7.30 -15.66 -3.94
CA ILE A 209 6.05 -16.44 -3.95
C ILE A 209 5.29 -16.23 -5.27
N LEU A 210 5.14 -14.97 -5.68
CA LEU A 210 4.43 -14.62 -6.91
C LEU A 210 5.20 -15.08 -8.16
N THR A 211 6.53 -15.05 -8.13
CA THR A 211 7.35 -15.62 -9.21
C THR A 211 7.08 -17.12 -9.35
N ALA A 212 7.11 -17.86 -8.24
CA ALA A 212 6.79 -19.29 -8.25
C ALA A 212 5.34 -19.58 -8.70
N TRP A 213 4.38 -18.70 -8.36
CA TRP A 213 3.02 -18.78 -8.88
C TRP A 213 2.98 -18.65 -10.41
N THR A 214 3.67 -17.66 -10.98
CA THR A 214 3.76 -17.50 -12.45
C THR A 214 4.49 -18.65 -13.15
N GLU A 215 5.26 -19.45 -12.40
CA GLU A 215 5.92 -20.67 -12.86
C GLU A 215 5.08 -21.93 -12.64
N GLU A 216 3.76 -21.77 -12.46
CA GLU A 216 2.76 -22.83 -12.30
C GLU A 216 2.88 -23.66 -11.00
N ALA A 217 3.51 -23.13 -9.95
CA ALA A 217 3.50 -23.78 -8.64
C ALA A 217 2.08 -23.88 -8.08
N THR A 218 1.74 -25.01 -7.46
CA THR A 218 0.42 -25.23 -6.90
C THR A 218 0.21 -24.47 -5.59
N VAL A 219 -1.04 -24.11 -5.29
CA VAL A 219 -1.42 -23.49 -4.00
C VAL A 219 -0.89 -24.29 -2.80
N ALA A 220 -0.94 -25.62 -2.86
CA ALA A 220 -0.48 -26.49 -1.77
C ALA A 220 1.04 -26.41 -1.55
N GLU A 221 1.82 -26.33 -2.63
CA GLU A 221 3.28 -26.15 -2.55
C GLU A 221 3.62 -24.80 -1.92
N LEU A 222 3.01 -23.72 -2.40
CA LEU A 222 3.28 -22.36 -1.91
C LEU A 222 2.87 -22.16 -0.45
N VAL A 223 1.66 -22.60 -0.08
CA VAL A 223 1.16 -22.55 1.30
C VAL A 223 2.08 -23.30 2.26
N SER A 224 2.56 -24.48 1.84
CA SER A 224 3.45 -25.31 2.66
C SER A 224 4.86 -24.73 2.75
N GLU A 225 5.46 -24.31 1.64
CA GLU A 225 6.85 -23.82 1.59
C GLU A 225 6.99 -22.48 2.32
N TYR A 226 6.08 -21.54 2.07
CA TYR A 226 6.19 -20.15 2.54
C TYR A 226 5.39 -19.85 3.80
N ARG A 227 4.68 -20.86 4.34
CA ARG A 227 3.90 -20.79 5.59
C ARG A 227 2.84 -19.68 5.57
N ILE A 228 2.19 -19.51 4.43
CA ILE A 228 1.08 -18.57 4.22
C ILE A 228 -0.26 -19.32 4.18
N GLY A 229 -1.37 -18.63 4.42
CA GLY A 229 -2.70 -19.17 4.15
C GLY A 229 -3.06 -19.12 2.65
N PRO A 230 -3.98 -19.97 2.17
CA PRO A 230 -4.46 -19.90 0.79
C PRO A 230 -5.15 -18.57 0.47
N GLY A 231 -5.87 -17.98 1.42
CA GLY A 231 -6.47 -16.65 1.24
C GLY A 231 -5.43 -15.54 1.17
N ASP A 232 -4.29 -15.70 1.84
CA ASP A 232 -3.20 -14.73 1.74
C ASP A 232 -2.47 -14.83 0.39
N LEU A 233 -2.50 -16.00 -0.27
CA LEU A 233 -1.97 -16.15 -1.64
C LEU A 233 -2.90 -15.47 -2.64
N GLU A 234 -4.20 -15.78 -2.60
CA GLU A 234 -5.22 -15.17 -3.46
C GLU A 234 -5.18 -13.64 -3.36
N SER A 235 -5.16 -13.10 -2.13
CA SER A 235 -5.11 -11.66 -1.89
C SER A 235 -3.82 -10.99 -2.39
N ARG A 236 -2.71 -11.74 -2.51
CA ARG A 236 -1.44 -11.24 -3.06
C ARG A 236 -1.43 -11.26 -4.58
N VAL A 237 -1.99 -12.31 -5.19
CA VAL A 237 -2.14 -12.40 -6.65
C VAL A 237 -3.01 -11.25 -7.14
N ASP A 238 -4.19 -11.04 -6.55
CA ASP A 238 -5.11 -9.96 -6.91
C ASP A 238 -4.45 -8.58 -6.78
N ARG A 239 -3.71 -8.34 -5.69
CA ARG A 239 -2.98 -7.08 -5.48
C ARG A 239 -1.84 -6.89 -6.47
N ALA A 240 -1.08 -7.94 -6.75
CA ALA A 240 0.02 -7.88 -7.71
C ALA A 240 -0.51 -7.58 -9.12
N GLU A 241 -1.64 -8.17 -9.52
CA GLU A 241 -2.27 -7.89 -10.82
C GLU A 241 -2.66 -6.41 -10.93
N TRP A 242 -3.32 -5.86 -9.91
CA TRP A 242 -3.67 -4.44 -9.86
C TRP A 242 -2.45 -3.52 -9.87
N LEU A 243 -1.44 -3.80 -9.04
CA LEU A 243 -0.23 -2.97 -8.95
C LEU A 243 0.64 -3.04 -10.19
N LEU A 244 0.71 -4.20 -10.86
CA LEU A 244 1.38 -4.31 -12.16
C LEU A 244 0.62 -3.53 -13.25
N GLY A 245 -0.71 -3.51 -13.19
CA GLY A 245 -1.52 -2.63 -14.04
C GLY A 245 -1.24 -1.16 -13.79
N ALA A 246 -1.08 -0.76 -12.52
CA ALA A 246 -0.67 0.60 -12.18
C ALA A 246 0.76 0.90 -12.67
N ALA A 247 1.69 -0.05 -12.53
CA ALA A 247 3.06 0.10 -12.98
C ALA A 247 3.17 0.27 -14.50
N ASP A 248 2.43 -0.52 -15.29
CA ASP A 248 2.31 -0.37 -16.74
C ASP A 248 1.79 1.04 -17.12
N ALA A 249 0.70 1.47 -16.47
CA ALA A 249 0.12 2.79 -16.70
C ALA A 249 1.07 3.96 -16.36
N LEU A 250 1.89 3.80 -15.31
CA LEU A 250 2.89 4.78 -14.89
C LEU A 250 4.12 4.77 -15.81
N ALA A 251 4.55 3.59 -16.27
CA ALA A 251 5.64 3.42 -17.23
C ALA A 251 5.35 4.20 -18.53
N GLY A 252 4.10 4.15 -19.00
CA GLY A 252 3.65 4.94 -20.15
C GLY A 252 3.74 6.46 -19.94
N VAL A 253 3.51 6.96 -18.72
CA VAL A 253 3.63 8.40 -18.40
C VAL A 253 5.09 8.85 -18.37
N VAL A 254 5.99 8.02 -17.82
CA VAL A 254 7.41 8.36 -17.73
C VAL A 254 8.24 7.95 -18.95
N GLY A 255 7.61 7.28 -19.93
CA GLY A 255 8.23 6.89 -21.19
C GLY A 255 9.21 5.73 -21.07
N ILE A 256 9.02 4.82 -20.11
CA ILE A 256 9.84 3.62 -19.92
C ILE A 256 9.07 2.42 -20.46
N ASP A 257 9.72 1.56 -21.23
CA ASP A 257 9.15 0.32 -21.75
C ASP A 257 9.66 -0.87 -20.91
N VAL A 258 8.74 -1.63 -20.31
CA VAL A 258 9.07 -2.81 -19.48
C VAL A 258 8.17 -3.99 -19.89
N PRO A 259 8.51 -4.71 -20.98
CA PRO A 259 7.70 -5.80 -21.51
C PRO A 259 7.44 -6.93 -20.52
N GLU A 260 8.32 -7.10 -19.52
CA GLU A 260 8.16 -8.08 -18.45
C GLU A 260 6.90 -7.84 -17.61
N ILE A 261 6.40 -6.60 -17.50
CA ILE A 261 5.15 -6.32 -16.78
C ILE A 261 3.98 -7.05 -17.44
N ASP A 262 3.81 -6.91 -18.76
CA ASP A 262 2.76 -7.60 -19.51
C ASP A 262 2.89 -9.12 -19.44
N ARG A 263 4.14 -9.61 -19.47
CA ARG A 263 4.42 -11.05 -19.36
C ARG A 263 3.97 -11.62 -18.02
N VAL A 264 4.29 -10.93 -16.92
CA VAL A 264 3.89 -11.37 -15.57
C VAL A 264 2.38 -11.27 -15.41
N ARG A 265 1.74 -10.19 -15.86
CA ARG A 265 0.28 -10.03 -15.80
C ARG A 265 -0.46 -11.12 -16.57
N GLY A 266 0.07 -11.58 -17.70
CA GLY A 266 -0.52 -12.69 -18.45
C GLY A 266 -0.39 -14.06 -17.78
N ALA A 267 0.42 -14.18 -16.72
CA ALA A 267 0.69 -15.41 -15.99
C ALA A 267 0.16 -15.42 -14.54
N LEU A 268 -0.31 -14.28 -14.02
CA LEU A 268 -1.03 -14.20 -12.75
C LEU A 268 -2.46 -14.72 -12.90
#